data_AF-A0A2E3QB05-F1
#
_entry.id   AF-A0A2E3QB05-F1
#
_cell.length_a   1.000
_cell.length_b   1.000
_cell.length_c   1.000
_cell.angle_alpha   90.00
_cell.angle_beta   90.00
_cell.angle_gamma   90.00
#
_symmetry.space_group_name_H-M   'P 1'
#
loop_
_entity.id
_entity.type
_entity.pdbx_description
1 polymer ?
#
loop_
_entity_poly.entity_id
_entity_poly.type
_entity_poly.pdbx_seq_one_letter_code
_entity_poly.pdbx_strand_id
1 'polypeptide(L)' 'MTTSYFNHWRDVPEDSWRWKNFSPAEIACRGSGSLRINEDALDKLQALRDRLGKPLI' A
#
# COMPACT_ATOMS: atom_id res chain seq x y z
N MET A 1 1.46 -15.02 5.34
CA MET A 1 0.74 -13.74 5.55
C MET A 1 1.59 -12.86 6.45
N THR A 2 2.48 -12.07 5.87
CA THR A 2 3.33 -11.12 6.56
C THR A 2 2.62 -9.78 6.59
N THR A 3 2.31 -9.30 7.79
CA THR A 3 1.69 -7.98 7.98
C THR A 3 2.67 -7.14 8.77
N SER A 4 3.14 -6.05 8.17
CA SER A 4 4.06 -5.12 8.80
C SER A 4 3.26 -3.96 9.37
N TYR A 5 3.61 -3.55 10.58
CA TYR A 5 3.02 -2.40 11.25
C TYR A 5 4.08 -1.34 11.47
N PHE A 6 3.75 -0.11 11.10
CA PHE A 6 4.58 1.07 11.29
C PHE A 6 3.80 2.12 12.05
N ASN A 7 4.46 2.77 13.00
CA ASN A 7 3.81 3.78 13.82
C ASN A 7 3.51 5.06 13.02
N HIS A 8 4.38 5.40 12.06
CA HIS A 8 4.13 6.43 11.07
C HIS A 8 4.48 5.92 9.67
N TRP A 9 3.73 6.32 8.65
CA TRP A 9 4.01 5.96 7.24
C TRP A 9 5.38 6.41 6.72
N ARG A 10 6.02 7.35 7.42
CA ARG A 10 7.37 7.86 7.11
C ARG A 10 8.48 6.93 7.59
N ASP A 11 8.18 6.04 8.54
CA ASP A 11 9.14 5.04 9.03
C ASP A 11 9.30 3.87 8.05
N VAL A 12 8.52 3.84 6.97
CA VAL A 12 8.63 2.81 5.95
C VAL A 12 9.82 3.13 5.05
N PRO A 13 10.82 2.24 4.95
CA PRO A 13 11.86 2.40 3.97
C PRO A 13 11.29 2.24 2.55
N GLU A 14 11.56 3.21 1.68
CA GLU A 14 11.10 3.18 0.28
C GLU A 14 11.60 1.93 -0.46
N ASP A 15 12.75 1.40 -0.08
CA ASP A 15 13.32 0.16 -0.63
C ASP A 15 12.43 -1.07 -0.38
N SER A 16 11.67 -1.08 0.73
CA SER A 16 10.70 -2.14 1.03
C SER A 16 9.32 -1.90 0.38
N TRP A 17 9.10 -0.72 -0.22
CA TRP A 17 7.83 -0.34 -0.79
C TRP A 17 7.74 -0.72 -2.27
N ARG A 18 7.15 -1.88 -2.54
CA ARG A 18 7.07 -2.44 -3.91
C ARG A 18 5.86 -1.99 -4.74
N TRP A 19 4.86 -1.35 -4.14
CA TRP A 19 3.60 -1.01 -4.82
C TRP A 19 3.64 0.40 -5.42
N LYS A 20 3.92 0.49 -6.71
CA LYS A 20 4.05 1.77 -7.43
C LYS A 20 2.74 2.56 -7.58
N ASN A 21 1.59 1.89 -7.52
CA ASN A 21 0.28 2.54 -7.67
C ASN A 21 -0.31 3.02 -6.33
N PHE A 22 0.43 2.86 -5.23
CA PHE A 22 0.00 3.25 -3.88
C PHE A 22 1.11 3.99 -3.17
N SER A 23 0.77 5.06 -2.46
CA SER A 23 1.71 5.74 -1.57
C SER A 23 1.54 5.27 -0.12
N PRO A 24 2.61 5.21 0.69
CA PRO A 24 2.51 4.86 2.10
C PRO A 24 1.50 5.74 2.85
N ALA A 25 1.48 7.05 2.52
CA ALA A 25 0.54 8.01 3.09
C ALA A 25 -0.93 7.75 2.73
N GLU A 26 -1.23 7.11 1.58
CA GLU A 26 -2.60 6.77 1.17
C GLU A 26 -3.14 5.57 1.94
N ILE A 27 -2.26 4.61 2.26
CA ILE A 27 -2.61 3.41 3.03
C ILE A 27 -2.60 3.70 4.53
N ALA A 28 -1.94 4.78 4.95
CA ALA A 28 -1.87 5.20 6.34
C ALA A 28 -3.23 5.67 6.87
N CYS A 29 -3.45 5.46 8.17
CA CYS A 29 -4.60 6.02 8.85
C CYS A 29 -4.49 7.55 8.91
N ARG A 30 -5.42 8.26 8.26
CA ARG A 30 -5.38 9.74 8.19
C ARG A 30 -5.45 10.46 9.54
N GLY A 31 -5.93 9.80 10.59
CA GLY A 31 -5.99 10.37 11.95
C GLY A 31 -4.66 10.28 12.71
N SER A 32 -3.99 9.13 12.65
CA SER A 32 -2.83 8.83 13.51
C SER A 32 -1.51 8.76 12.75
N GLY A 33 -1.55 8.68 11.41
CA GLY A 33 -0.38 8.42 10.58
C GLY A 33 0.12 6.97 10.62
N SER A 34 -0.47 6.13 11.47
CA SER A 34 -0.13 4.71 11.61
C SER A 34 -0.43 3.95 10.34
N LEU A 35 0.50 3.08 9.95
CA LEU A 35 0.43 2.35 8.70
C LEU A 35 0.50 0.85 8.96
N ARG A 36 -0.45 0.14 8.36
CA ARG A 36 -0.48 -1.33 8.36
C ARG A 36 -0.37 -1.82 6.93
N ILE A 37 0.76 -2.46 6.63
CA ILE A 37 1.02 -3.05 5.32
C ILE A 37 0.64 -4.51 5.39
N ASN A 38 -0.45 -4.88 4.72
CA ASN A 38 -0.76 -6.28 4.46
C ASN A 38 -0.34 -6.60 3.04
N GLU A 39 0.73 -7.37 2.90
CA GLU A 39 1.34 -7.67 1.61
C GLU A 39 0.39 -8.35 0.62
N ASP A 40 -0.43 -9.29 1.08
CA ASP A 40 -1.40 -10.02 0.25
C ASP A 40 -2.56 -9.11 -0.20
N ALA A 41 -3.05 -8.27 0.71
CA ALA A 41 -4.12 -7.32 0.39
C ALA A 41 -3.65 -6.27 -0.61
N LEU A 42 -2.46 -5.70 -0.40
CA LEU A 42 -1.88 -4.72 -1.31
C LEU A 42 -1.52 -5.32 -2.66
N ASP A 43 -1.01 -6.57 -2.71
CA ASP A 43 -0.75 -7.28 -3.96
C ASP A 43 -2.03 -7.46 -4.79
N LYS A 44 -3.13 -7.89 -4.17
CA LYS A 44 -4.44 -8.00 -4.83
C LYS A 44 -4.97 -6.65 -5.30
N LEU A 45 -4.83 -5.59 -4.49
CA LEU A 45 -5.23 -4.24 -4.87
C LEU A 45 -4.40 -3.70 -6.04
N GLN A 46 -3.10 -3.96 -6.05
CA GLN A 46 -2.19 -3.61 -7.12
C GLN A 46 -2.54 -4.36 -8.40
N ALA A 47 -2.77 -5.67 -8.34
CA ALA A 47 -3.21 -6.48 -9.47
C ALA A 47 -4.56 -6.03 -10.03
N LEU A 48 -5.49 -5.61 -9.16
CA LEU A 48 -6.77 -5.03 -9.57
C LEU A 48 -6.56 -3.70 -10.30
N ARG A 49 -5.73 -2.80 -9.76
CA ARG A 49 -5.40 -1.51 -10.38
C ARG A 49 -4.66 -1.68 -11.70
N ASP A 50 -3.74 -2.62 -11.80
CA ASP A 50 -3.03 -2.96 -13.03
C ASP A 50 -4.00 -3.45 -14.11
N ARG A 51 -4.96 -4.30 -13.73
CA ARG A 51 -6.05 -4.74 -14.61
C ARG A 51 -7.00 -3.60 -15.00
N LEU A 52 -7.31 -2.68 -14.07
CA LEU A 52 -8.12 -1.49 -14.30
C LEU A 52 -7.36 -0.37 -15.04
N GLY A 53 -6.05 -0.46 -15.22
CA GLY A 53 -5.21 0.49 -15.97
C GLY A 53 -5.52 0.57 -17.46
N LYS A 54 -6.63 -0.02 -17.90
CA LYS A 54 -7.24 0.04 -19.22
C LYS A 54 -8.66 0.53 -19.03
N PRO A 55 -9.18 1.43 -19.88
CA PRO A 55 -10.58 1.85 -19.76
C PRO A 55 -11.47 0.61 -19.81
N LEU A 56 -12.36 0.50 -18.83
CA LEU A 56 -13.54 -0.37 -18.95
C LEU A 56 -14.30 0.09 -20.19
N ILE A 57 -14.19 -0.68 -21.27
CA ILE A 57 -15.11 -0.67 -22.41
C ILE A 57 -16.24 -1.66 -22.15
#